data_AF-A0A3P3XQE3-F1
#
_entry.id   AF-A0A3P3XQE3-F1
#
_cell.length_a   1.000
_cell.length_b   1.000
_cell.length_c   1.000
_cell.angle_alpha   90.00
_cell.angle_beta   90.00
_cell.angle_gamma   90.00
#
_symmetry.space_group_name_H-M   'P 1'
#
loop_
_entity.id
_entity.type
_entity.pdbx_description
1 polymer ?
#
loop_
_entity_poly.entity_id
_entity_poly.type
_entity_poly.pdbx_seq_one_letter_code
_entity_poly.pdbx_strand_id
1 'polypeptide(L)'
;MAPASRATHLLEPPCELALDEKGSIDIRSVPVMVPAGLRDAERARSDLVPVAGTEGLHIISLPGHYFGMVGVMTPDGVFFAADALAGATILEKYNIFFFYDVAAELETLSMLERIEAEWFVPSHAEPVRDIKPLVALNRAKIFEIAEVIVGLVRGDSSLIPEKRARDGASLEDVVAGVCNRYDIILNADQHVLVGSTIRSYLSWLCDQNQLEYGFEQNRMTFRVKQ
;
A
#
# COMPACT_ATOMS: atom_id res chain seq x y z
N MET A 1 12.59 17.18 12.62
CA MET A 1 11.46 16.43 12.05
C MET A 1 11.64 16.40 10.55
N ALA A 2 12.00 15.26 9.98
CA ALA A 2 11.84 15.06 8.54
C ALA A 2 10.33 15.09 8.25
N PRO A 3 9.88 15.76 7.17
CA PRO A 3 8.49 15.66 6.76
C PRO A 3 8.17 14.18 6.49
N ALA A 4 6.98 13.74 6.88
CA ALA A 4 6.45 12.42 6.53
C ALA A 4 6.67 12.19 5.03
N SER A 5 7.10 10.98 4.67
CA SER A 5 7.28 10.54 3.29
C SER A 5 6.02 10.87 2.50
N ARG A 6 6.03 12.00 1.80
CA ARG A 6 5.09 12.30 0.74
C ARG A 6 5.58 11.47 -0.43
N ALA A 7 5.26 10.17 -0.43
CA ALA A 7 5.05 9.43 -1.66
C ALA A 7 3.79 10.02 -2.33
N THR A 8 3.88 11.30 -2.69
CA THR A 8 2.85 12.08 -3.35
C THR A 8 2.61 11.41 -4.68
N HIS A 9 1.41 10.85 -4.82
CA HIS A 9 0.66 10.69 -6.06
C HIS A 9 1.53 10.90 -7.29
N LEU A 10 2.13 9.82 -7.81
CA LEU A 10 2.95 9.88 -9.03
C LEU A 10 2.17 10.45 -10.24
N LEU A 11 0.85 10.53 -10.11
CA LEU A 11 -0.06 11.19 -11.03
C LEU A 11 -0.98 12.13 -10.23
N GLU A 12 -0.87 13.45 -10.44
CA GLU A 12 -1.96 14.38 -10.08
C GLU A 12 -3.16 14.13 -11.04
N PRO A 13 -4.42 14.23 -10.58
CA PRO A 13 -5.54 13.51 -11.20
C PRO A 13 -6.13 14.21 -12.45
N PRO A 14 -6.77 13.46 -13.37
CA PRO A 14 -6.56 12.08 -13.82
C PRO A 14 -5.75 12.06 -15.12
N CYS A 15 -5.09 10.93 -15.37
CA CYS A 15 -4.38 10.72 -16.62
C CYS A 15 -5.10 9.70 -17.53
N GLU A 16 -5.11 9.96 -18.84
CA GLU A 16 -5.61 9.03 -19.84
C GLU A 16 -4.44 8.29 -20.48
N LEU A 17 -4.64 7.00 -20.73
CA LEU A 17 -3.65 6.15 -21.36
C LEU A 17 -3.83 6.19 -22.88
N ALA A 18 -2.80 6.64 -23.57
CA ALA A 18 -2.69 6.56 -25.03
C ALA A 18 -1.50 5.65 -25.37
N LEU A 19 -1.46 5.07 -26.57
CA LEU A 19 -0.22 4.48 -27.08
C LEU A 19 0.28 5.31 -28.26
N ASP A 20 1.57 5.26 -28.56
CA ASP A 20 2.08 5.79 -29.82
C ASP A 20 1.84 4.79 -30.98
N GLU A 21 2.17 5.19 -32.21
CA GLU A 21 2.06 4.33 -33.41
C GLU A 21 2.87 3.03 -33.33
N LYS A 22 3.79 2.91 -32.35
CA LYS A 22 4.63 1.72 -32.09
C LYS A 22 4.09 0.87 -30.94
N GLY A 23 2.98 1.26 -30.32
CA GLY A 23 2.38 0.58 -29.17
C GLY A 23 3.05 0.91 -27.82
N SER A 24 3.89 1.95 -27.75
CA SER A 24 4.49 2.40 -26.49
C SER A 24 3.47 3.15 -25.65
N ILE A 25 3.42 2.87 -24.34
CA ILE A 25 2.50 3.54 -23.40
C ILE A 25 2.88 5.01 -23.22
N ASP A 26 1.90 5.90 -23.39
CA ASP A 26 1.98 7.30 -23.01
C ASP A 26 0.82 7.66 -22.06
N ILE A 27 1.13 8.44 -21.02
CA ILE A 27 0.17 8.81 -19.97
C ILE A 27 0.01 10.33 -20.04
N ARG A 28 -1.18 10.79 -20.43
CA ARG A 28 -1.49 12.23 -20.55
C ARG A 28 -2.26 12.70 -19.34
N SER A 29 -1.89 13.83 -18.75
CA SER A 29 -2.80 14.54 -17.84
C SER A 29 -4.03 15.03 -18.62
N VAL A 30 -5.23 14.70 -18.13
CA VAL A 30 -6.49 15.17 -18.72
C VAL A 30 -6.99 16.33 -17.87
N PRO A 31 -7.36 17.47 -18.48
CA PRO A 31 -8.08 18.50 -17.73
C PRO A 31 -9.46 17.96 -17.35
N VAL A 32 -9.63 17.55 -16.09
CA VAL A 32 -10.99 17.37 -15.56
C VAL A 32 -11.64 18.74 -15.47
N MET A 33 -12.89 18.80 -15.90
CA MET A 33 -13.81 19.86 -15.52
C MET A 33 -14.07 19.76 -14.01
N VAL A 34 -13.08 20.19 -13.21
CA VAL A 34 -13.17 20.32 -11.76
C VAL A 34 -13.94 21.62 -11.49
N PRO A 35 -14.92 21.64 -10.56
CA PRO A 35 -15.55 22.87 -10.11
C PRO A 35 -14.48 23.93 -9.73
N ALA A 36 -14.73 25.17 -10.14
CA ALA A 36 -13.72 26.23 -10.22
C ALA A 36 -12.81 26.36 -8.98
N GLY A 37 -11.51 26.15 -9.19
CA GLY A 37 -10.47 26.59 -8.26
C GLY A 37 -9.28 25.65 -8.15
N LEU A 38 -8.44 25.58 -9.19
CA LEU A 38 -6.98 25.36 -9.18
C LEU A 38 -6.55 25.10 -10.63
N ARG A 39 -5.60 25.90 -11.13
CA ARG A 39 -5.21 25.95 -12.54
C ARG A 39 -3.77 25.48 -12.76
N ASP A 40 -3.62 24.88 -13.93
CA ASP A 40 -2.48 24.83 -14.86
C ASP A 40 -1.34 23.81 -14.62
N ALA A 41 -1.26 22.83 -15.54
CA ALA A 41 -0.03 22.45 -16.23
C ALA A 41 -0.33 21.66 -17.52
N GLU A 42 -0.19 22.32 -18.67
CA GLU A 42 -0.37 21.74 -20.01
C GLU A 42 0.99 21.55 -20.69
N ARG A 43 1.25 20.35 -21.22
CA ARG A 43 2.29 20.10 -22.23
C ARG A 43 1.79 19.05 -23.22
N ALA A 44 1.17 19.51 -24.30
CA ALA A 44 0.81 18.66 -25.43
C ALA A 44 2.07 18.27 -26.23
N ARG A 45 2.29 16.97 -26.45
CA ARG A 45 3.13 16.45 -27.54
C ARG A 45 2.21 15.97 -28.67
N SER A 46 2.50 16.38 -29.90
CA SER A 46 1.61 16.29 -31.08
C SER A 46 1.63 14.94 -31.83
N ASP A 47 2.34 13.93 -31.34
CA ASP A 47 2.74 12.78 -32.17
C ASP A 47 2.13 11.45 -31.69
N LEU A 48 0.92 11.49 -31.14
CA LEU A 48 0.33 10.38 -30.41
C LEU A 48 -1.03 9.98 -31.00
N VAL A 49 -1.22 8.68 -31.21
CA VAL A 49 -2.40 8.12 -31.87
C VAL A 49 -3.28 7.40 -30.84
N PRO A 50 -4.56 7.79 -30.66
CA PRO A 50 -5.47 7.03 -29.79
C PRO A 50 -5.49 5.56 -30.21
N VAL A 51 -5.33 4.64 -29.25
CA VAL A 51 -5.48 3.22 -29.55
C VAL A 51 -6.96 2.89 -29.54
N ALA A 52 -7.42 2.28 -30.63
CA ALA A 52 -8.78 1.79 -30.72
C ALA A 52 -9.09 0.88 -29.51
N GLY A 53 -10.04 1.29 -28.68
CA GLY A 53 -10.45 0.58 -27.47
C GLY A 53 -9.87 1.10 -26.15
N THR A 54 -9.02 2.14 -26.14
CA THR A 54 -8.55 2.79 -24.90
C THR A 54 -9.20 4.13 -24.60
N GLU A 55 -10.09 4.60 -25.48
CA GLU A 55 -10.82 5.85 -25.31
C GLU A 55 -11.64 5.84 -24.02
N GLY A 56 -11.40 6.83 -23.14
CA GLY A 56 -12.12 6.94 -21.86
C GLY A 56 -11.65 5.98 -20.77
N LEU A 57 -10.49 5.33 -20.92
CA LEU A 57 -9.81 4.67 -19.80
C LEU A 57 -9.13 5.72 -18.91
N HIS A 58 -9.50 5.77 -17.62
CA HIS A 58 -8.86 6.65 -16.65
C HIS A 58 -7.88 5.89 -15.76
N ILE A 59 -6.65 6.37 -15.69
CA ILE A 59 -5.60 5.83 -14.82
C ILE A 59 -5.64 6.55 -13.47
N ILE A 60 -5.72 5.76 -12.40
CA ILE A 60 -5.82 6.25 -11.02
C ILE A 60 -4.63 5.72 -10.23
N SER A 61 -3.90 6.60 -9.55
CA SER A 61 -2.77 6.18 -8.71
C SER A 61 -3.26 5.44 -7.46
N LEU A 62 -2.66 4.28 -7.18
CA LEU A 62 -2.96 3.41 -6.04
C LEU A 62 -1.66 3.12 -5.25
N PRO A 63 -0.98 4.12 -4.67
CA PRO A 63 0.27 3.89 -3.97
C PRO A 63 0.05 3.11 -2.66
N GLY A 64 1.05 2.35 -2.23
CA GLY A 64 1.02 1.62 -0.96
C GLY A 64 1.66 0.24 -1.08
N HIS A 65 0.93 -0.69 -1.70
CA HIS A 65 1.46 -1.97 -2.17
C HIS A 65 2.77 -1.80 -2.96
N TYR A 66 2.77 -0.86 -3.91
CA TYR A 66 3.95 -0.43 -4.65
C TYR A 66 3.89 1.07 -4.94
N PHE A 67 5.02 1.72 -5.13
CA PHE A 67 5.06 3.19 -5.29
C PHE A 67 4.27 3.70 -6.50
N GLY A 68 4.42 3.02 -7.65
CA GLY A 68 3.81 3.40 -8.93
C GLY A 68 2.66 2.50 -9.36
N MET A 69 1.97 1.85 -8.41
CA MET A 69 0.80 1.03 -8.76
C MET A 69 -0.36 1.93 -9.20
N VAL A 70 -1.09 1.45 -10.20
CA VAL A 70 -2.23 2.16 -10.80
C VAL A 70 -3.44 1.23 -10.92
N GLY A 71 -4.62 1.81 -10.81
CA GLY A 71 -5.88 1.21 -11.22
C GLY A 71 -6.37 1.82 -12.53
N VAL A 72 -7.31 1.13 -13.17
CA VAL A 72 -7.88 1.54 -14.45
C VAL A 72 -9.40 1.56 -14.34
N MET A 73 -10.01 2.72 -14.56
CA MET A 73 -11.45 2.87 -14.69
C MET A 73 -11.82 2.81 -16.17
N THR A 74 -12.79 1.95 -16.51
CA THR A 74 -13.35 1.87 -17.86
C THR A 74 -14.53 2.83 -18.07
N PRO A 75 -14.86 3.19 -19.33
CA PRO A 75 -16.00 4.07 -19.63
C PRO A 75 -17.35 3.55 -19.14
N ASP A 76 -17.50 2.24 -19.02
CA ASP A 76 -18.70 1.55 -18.52
C ASP A 76 -18.67 1.31 -17.00
N GLY A 77 -17.74 1.93 -16.27
CA GLY A 77 -17.75 1.97 -14.81
C GLY A 77 -17.17 0.72 -14.14
N VAL A 78 -16.28 -0.02 -14.80
CA VAL A 78 -15.53 -1.12 -14.19
C VAL A 78 -14.16 -0.59 -13.73
N PHE A 79 -13.88 -0.70 -12.44
CA PHE A 79 -12.62 -0.30 -11.85
C PHE A 79 -11.72 -1.49 -11.54
N PHE A 80 -10.65 -1.63 -12.32
CA PHE A 80 -9.58 -2.61 -12.05
C PHE A 80 -8.65 -2.04 -10.97
N ALA A 81 -8.73 -2.60 -9.77
CA ALA A 81 -8.07 -2.07 -8.58
C ALA A 81 -6.65 -2.62 -8.34
N ALA A 82 -6.10 -3.37 -9.29
CA ALA A 82 -4.80 -4.03 -9.18
C ALA A 82 -4.65 -4.79 -7.84
N ASP A 83 -3.48 -4.70 -7.22
CA ASP A 83 -3.16 -5.34 -5.95
C ASP A 83 -3.44 -4.42 -4.74
N ALA A 84 -4.30 -3.39 -4.89
CA ALA A 84 -4.60 -2.42 -3.84
C ALA A 84 -5.39 -2.98 -2.65
N LEU A 85 -5.93 -4.19 -2.77
CA LEU A 85 -6.52 -4.93 -1.66
C LEU A 85 -6.67 -6.40 -2.02
N ALA A 86 -6.83 -7.22 -0.99
CA ALA A 86 -7.02 -8.65 -1.13
C ALA A 86 -8.32 -9.13 -0.46
N GLY A 87 -8.84 -10.27 -0.92
CA GLY A 87 -9.98 -10.94 -0.30
C GLY A 87 -9.60 -11.65 1.01
N ALA A 88 -10.61 -12.01 1.80
CA ALA A 88 -10.43 -12.72 3.08
C ALA A 88 -9.54 -13.95 2.96
N THR A 89 -9.76 -14.79 1.94
CA THR A 89 -8.96 -16.00 1.70
C THR A 89 -7.46 -15.71 1.57
N ILE A 90 -7.10 -14.61 0.89
CA ILE A 90 -5.69 -14.24 0.69
C ILE A 90 -5.10 -13.68 1.97
N LEU A 91 -5.85 -12.84 2.69
CA LEU A 91 -5.41 -12.27 3.97
C LEU A 91 -5.27 -13.32 5.08
N GLU A 92 -6.14 -14.32 5.12
CA GLU A 92 -6.05 -15.45 6.05
C GLU A 92 -4.89 -16.38 5.71
N LYS A 93 -4.67 -16.65 4.42
CA LYS A 93 -3.62 -17.57 3.97
C LYS A 93 -2.21 -17.03 4.18
N TYR A 94 -1.97 -15.76 3.84
CA TYR A 94 -0.61 -15.19 3.88
C TYR A 94 -0.34 -14.32 5.10
N ASN A 95 -1.40 -13.75 5.71
CA ASN A 95 -1.35 -12.76 6.80
C ASN A 95 -0.65 -11.45 6.45
N ILE A 96 0.62 -11.51 6.04
CA ILE A 96 1.43 -10.35 5.65
C ILE A 96 1.27 -10.13 4.15
N PHE A 97 0.31 -9.27 3.79
CA PHE A 97 0.19 -8.76 2.42
C PHE A 97 1.28 -7.70 2.18
N PHE A 98 1.87 -7.70 0.99
CA PHE A 98 3.06 -6.91 0.71
C PHE A 98 2.74 -5.41 0.64
N PHE A 99 3.50 -4.58 1.35
CA PHE A 99 3.38 -3.12 1.26
C PHE A 99 4.76 -2.46 1.33
N TYR A 100 5.01 -1.49 0.46
CA TYR A 100 6.17 -0.62 0.55
C TYR A 100 5.90 0.62 1.41
N ASP A 101 4.68 1.14 1.40
CA ASP A 101 4.27 2.33 2.17
C ASP A 101 2.89 2.12 2.80
N VAL A 102 2.86 1.89 4.11
CA VAL A 102 1.63 1.61 4.87
C VAL A 102 0.72 2.84 4.95
N ALA A 103 1.29 4.06 5.02
CA ALA A 103 0.49 5.27 5.07
C ALA A 103 -0.22 5.50 3.72
N ALA A 104 0.51 5.37 2.62
CA ALA A 104 -0.05 5.51 1.29
C ALA A 104 -1.12 4.45 0.99
N GLU A 105 -0.91 3.21 1.46
CA GLU A 105 -1.91 2.14 1.36
C GLU A 105 -3.23 2.52 2.06
N LEU A 106 -3.16 3.04 3.30
CA LEU A 106 -4.35 3.47 4.04
C LEU A 106 -5.09 4.63 3.35
N GLU A 107 -4.36 5.52 2.66
CA GLU A 107 -4.96 6.57 1.82
C GLU A 107 -5.61 6.01 0.56
N THR A 108 -4.97 5.05 -0.10
CA THR A 108 -5.53 4.30 -1.24
C THR A 108 -6.83 3.62 -0.83
N LEU A 109 -6.85 2.88 0.27
CA LEU A 109 -8.07 2.26 0.82
C LEU A 109 -9.17 3.29 1.07
N SER A 110 -8.83 4.44 1.65
CA SER A 110 -9.80 5.52 1.91
C SER A 110 -10.33 6.16 0.62
N MET A 111 -9.53 6.21 -0.44
CA MET A 111 -9.96 6.65 -1.77
C MET A 111 -10.92 5.65 -2.41
N LEU A 112 -10.63 4.34 -2.31
CA LEU A 112 -11.50 3.28 -2.83
C LEU A 112 -12.91 3.30 -2.20
N GLU A 113 -13.06 3.73 -0.94
CA GLU A 113 -14.37 3.90 -0.30
C GLU A 113 -15.21 5.02 -0.93
N ARG A 114 -14.57 5.96 -1.63
CA ARG A 114 -15.19 7.17 -2.20
C ARG A 114 -15.34 7.11 -3.72
N ILE A 115 -14.58 6.26 -4.40
CA ILE A 115 -14.68 6.14 -5.87
C ILE A 115 -16.02 5.49 -6.25
N GLU A 116 -16.66 6.03 -7.27
CA GLU A 116 -17.90 5.49 -7.82
C GLU A 116 -17.57 4.60 -9.02
N ALA A 117 -17.95 3.32 -8.94
CA ALA A 117 -17.81 2.32 -10.00
C ALA A 117 -19.03 1.37 -9.92
N GLU A 118 -19.45 0.80 -11.06
CA GLU A 118 -20.44 -0.29 -11.06
C GLU A 118 -19.81 -1.59 -10.54
N TRP A 119 -18.56 -1.84 -10.93
CA TRP A 119 -17.80 -3.02 -10.50
C TRP A 119 -16.39 -2.65 -10.10
N PHE A 120 -15.88 -3.35 -9.10
CA PHE A 120 -14.51 -3.34 -8.67
C PHE A 120 -13.91 -4.72 -8.94
N VAL A 121 -12.73 -4.74 -9.56
CA VAL A 121 -12.01 -5.96 -9.93
C VAL A 121 -10.60 -5.92 -9.33
N PRO A 122 -10.40 -6.44 -8.11
CA PRO A 122 -9.08 -6.62 -7.53
C PRO A 122 -8.37 -7.86 -8.12
N SER A 123 -7.03 -7.90 -8.11
CA SER A 123 -6.29 -9.09 -8.57
C SER A 123 -6.41 -10.28 -7.62
N HIS A 124 -6.73 -10.02 -6.35
CA HIS A 124 -6.67 -10.99 -5.25
C HIS A 124 -8.01 -11.13 -4.50
N ALA A 125 -9.12 -10.80 -5.14
CA ALA A 125 -10.47 -11.04 -4.67
C ALA A 125 -11.42 -11.24 -5.85
N GLU A 126 -12.59 -11.83 -5.59
CA GLU A 126 -13.66 -11.85 -6.60
C GLU A 126 -14.14 -10.42 -6.90
N PRO A 127 -14.64 -10.15 -8.13
CA PRO A 127 -15.25 -8.87 -8.45
C PRO A 127 -16.44 -8.55 -7.53
N VAL A 128 -16.54 -7.29 -7.12
CA VAL A 128 -17.61 -6.82 -6.23
C VAL A 128 -18.24 -5.53 -6.74
N ARG A 129 -19.53 -5.32 -6.42
CA ARG A 129 -20.22 -4.05 -6.66
C ARG A 129 -20.09 -3.06 -5.50
N ASP A 130 -19.80 -3.57 -4.29
CA ASP A 130 -19.51 -2.76 -3.11
C ASP A 130 -18.12 -3.15 -2.58
N ILE A 131 -17.17 -2.23 -2.71
CA ILE A 131 -15.77 -2.44 -2.29
C ILE A 131 -15.55 -2.20 -0.79
N LYS A 132 -16.49 -1.53 -0.10
CA LYS A 132 -16.31 -1.08 1.29
C LYS A 132 -16.07 -2.23 2.27
N PRO A 133 -16.74 -3.40 2.17
CA PRO A 133 -16.43 -4.53 3.04
C PRO A 133 -14.99 -5.04 2.87
N LEU A 134 -14.48 -5.07 1.63
CA LEU A 134 -13.10 -5.46 1.36
C LEU A 134 -12.11 -4.42 1.89
N VAL A 135 -12.41 -3.13 1.73
CA VAL A 135 -11.58 -2.06 2.31
C VAL A 135 -11.52 -2.19 3.84
N ALA A 136 -12.66 -2.34 4.50
CA ALA A 136 -12.72 -2.48 5.96
C ALA A 136 -11.90 -3.68 6.44
N LEU A 137 -11.98 -4.81 5.73
CA LEU A 137 -11.23 -6.01 6.03
C LEU A 137 -9.70 -5.79 5.92
N ASN A 138 -9.24 -5.19 4.82
CA ASN A 138 -7.80 -4.94 4.61
C ASN A 138 -7.27 -3.91 5.63
N ARG A 139 -8.04 -2.85 5.89
CA ARG A 139 -7.72 -1.84 6.90
C ARG A 139 -7.59 -2.47 8.28
N ALA A 140 -8.53 -3.35 8.67
CA ALA A 140 -8.47 -4.07 9.93
C ALA A 140 -7.22 -4.95 10.03
N LYS A 141 -6.87 -5.66 8.96
CA LYS A 141 -5.66 -6.51 8.92
C LYS A 141 -4.37 -5.70 9.06
N ILE A 142 -4.28 -4.54 8.44
CA ILE A 142 -3.15 -3.61 8.59
C ILE A 142 -2.99 -3.20 10.06
N PHE A 143 -4.07 -2.80 10.72
CA PHE A 143 -4.02 -2.39 12.13
C PHE A 143 -3.72 -3.57 13.08
N GLU A 144 -4.24 -4.76 12.82
CA GLU A 144 -3.90 -5.98 13.57
C GLU A 144 -2.39 -6.26 13.52
N ILE A 145 -1.78 -6.19 12.34
CA ILE A 145 -0.33 -6.40 12.16
C ILE A 145 0.47 -5.32 12.90
N ALA A 146 0.03 -4.07 12.81
CA ALA A 146 0.66 -2.96 13.52
C ALA A 146 0.63 -3.17 15.04
N GLU A 147 -0.50 -3.59 15.61
CA GLU A 147 -0.65 -3.91 17.02
C GLU A 147 0.27 -5.07 17.45
N VAL A 148 0.36 -6.12 16.63
CA VAL A 148 1.29 -7.23 16.87
C VAL A 148 2.73 -6.75 16.90
N ILE A 149 3.15 -5.91 15.95
CA ILE A 149 4.52 -5.36 15.91
C ILE A 149 4.81 -4.53 17.16
N VAL A 150 3.89 -3.65 17.57
CA VAL A 150 4.05 -2.85 18.80
C VAL A 150 4.13 -3.74 20.04
N GLY A 151 3.28 -4.79 20.12
CA GLY A 151 3.31 -5.76 21.22
C GLY A 151 4.64 -6.53 21.30
N LEU A 152 5.18 -6.95 20.15
CA LEU A 152 6.49 -7.59 20.05
C LEU A 152 7.63 -6.67 20.51
N VAL A 153 7.62 -5.40 20.09
CA VAL A 153 8.63 -4.41 20.50
C VAL A 153 8.53 -4.09 21.99
N ARG A 154 7.31 -4.09 22.57
CA ARG A 154 7.08 -3.92 24.01
C ARG A 154 7.59 -5.11 24.85
N GLY A 155 7.79 -6.27 24.22
CA GLY A 155 8.17 -7.49 24.92
C GLY A 155 6.97 -8.21 25.57
N ASP A 156 5.79 -8.16 24.95
CA ASP A 156 4.60 -8.86 25.45
C ASP A 156 4.87 -10.38 25.52
N SER A 157 4.86 -10.94 26.73
CA SER A 157 5.14 -12.35 26.99
C SER A 157 4.10 -13.30 26.41
N SER A 158 2.91 -12.81 26.03
CA SER A 158 1.92 -13.62 25.30
C SER A 158 2.30 -13.84 23.83
N LEU A 159 3.17 -12.99 23.26
CA LEU A 159 3.62 -13.05 21.87
C LEU A 159 5.05 -13.59 21.73
N ILE A 160 5.81 -13.68 22.83
CA ILE A 160 7.21 -14.08 22.82
C ILE A 160 7.41 -15.25 23.81
N PRO A 161 7.72 -16.46 23.31
CA PRO A 161 7.95 -17.64 24.16
C PRO A 161 9.21 -17.52 25.05
N GLU A 162 10.17 -16.69 24.64
CA GLU A 162 11.46 -16.54 25.29
C GLU A 162 11.57 -15.20 26.04
N LYS A 163 12.20 -15.23 27.22
CA LYS A 163 12.35 -14.04 28.07
C LYS A 163 13.35 -13.05 27.44
N ARG A 164 12.85 -12.08 26.65
CA ARG A 164 13.67 -11.00 26.10
C ARG A 164 13.99 -9.93 27.15
N ALA A 165 15.14 -9.27 26.98
CA ALA A 165 15.48 -8.07 27.73
C ALA A 165 14.44 -6.99 27.44
N ARG A 166 14.04 -6.21 28.46
CA ARG A 166 12.96 -5.20 28.36
C ARG A 166 13.32 -3.95 27.55
N ASP A 167 14.50 -3.92 26.92
CA ASP A 167 15.11 -2.68 26.41
C ASP A 167 14.94 -2.47 24.89
N GLY A 168 13.96 -3.14 24.27
CA GLY A 168 13.60 -3.00 22.86
C GLY A 168 13.72 -4.30 22.05
N ALA A 169 13.46 -4.22 20.75
CA ALA A 169 13.58 -5.34 19.81
C ALA A 169 14.36 -4.92 18.56
N SER A 170 15.25 -5.78 18.07
CA SER A 170 15.87 -5.58 16.76
C SER A 170 14.90 -5.85 15.60
N LEU A 171 15.30 -5.52 14.37
CA LEU A 171 14.50 -5.88 13.19
C LEU A 171 14.28 -7.40 13.09
N GLU A 172 15.35 -8.19 13.23
CA GLU A 172 15.27 -9.66 13.17
C GLU A 172 14.36 -10.22 14.26
N ASP A 173 14.40 -9.58 15.44
CA ASP A 173 13.55 -9.95 16.56
C ASP A 173 12.05 -9.76 16.28
N VAL A 174 11.69 -8.69 15.58
CA VAL A 174 10.32 -8.40 15.15
C VAL A 174 9.91 -9.31 14.00
N VAL A 175 10.77 -9.49 12.98
CA VAL A 175 10.50 -10.37 11.84
C VAL A 175 10.23 -11.80 12.31
N ALA A 176 11.09 -12.35 13.17
CA ALA A 176 10.89 -13.68 13.74
C ALA A 176 9.60 -13.77 14.57
N GLY A 177 9.31 -12.75 15.38
CA GLY A 177 8.08 -12.71 16.18
C GLY A 177 6.81 -12.70 15.34
N VAL A 178 6.78 -11.88 14.28
CA VAL A 178 5.66 -11.84 13.32
C VAL A 178 5.51 -13.18 12.60
N CYS A 179 6.61 -13.78 12.14
CA CYS A 179 6.57 -15.08 11.46
C CYS A 179 6.00 -16.17 12.39
N ASN A 180 6.46 -16.23 13.64
CA ASN A 180 5.93 -17.18 14.63
C ASN A 180 4.46 -16.94 14.95
N ARG A 181 4.01 -15.67 15.02
CA ARG A 181 2.62 -15.32 15.36
C ARG A 181 1.61 -15.74 14.29
N TYR A 182 2.06 -15.80 13.03
CA TYR A 182 1.23 -16.11 11.87
C TYR A 182 1.63 -17.43 11.18
N ASP A 183 2.42 -18.27 11.86
CA ASP A 183 2.90 -19.56 11.35
C ASP A 183 3.58 -19.49 9.96
N ILE A 184 4.32 -18.42 9.71
CA ILE A 184 5.03 -18.19 8.45
C ILE A 184 6.40 -18.87 8.50
N ILE A 185 6.61 -19.85 7.61
CA ILE A 185 7.91 -20.48 7.41
C ILE A 185 8.68 -19.69 6.36
N LEU A 186 9.81 -19.09 6.76
CA LEU A 186 10.65 -18.33 5.85
C LEU A 186 11.38 -19.23 4.85
N ASN A 187 11.33 -18.83 3.59
CA ASN A 187 12.29 -19.16 2.54
C ASN A 187 12.93 -17.86 2.03
N ALA A 188 13.78 -17.94 0.99
CA ALA A 188 14.45 -16.75 0.46
C ALA A 188 13.47 -15.65 0.01
N ASP A 189 12.39 -16.02 -0.68
CA ASP A 189 11.39 -15.08 -1.19
C ASP A 189 10.58 -14.46 -0.04
N GLN A 190 10.13 -15.28 0.90
CA GLN A 190 9.38 -14.81 2.07
C GLN A 190 10.24 -13.91 2.96
N HIS A 191 11.51 -14.23 3.13
CA HIS A 191 12.43 -13.37 3.89
C HIS A 191 12.54 -11.97 3.27
N VAL A 192 12.56 -11.88 1.94
CA VAL A 192 12.55 -10.59 1.24
C VAL A 192 11.19 -9.89 1.39
N LEU A 193 10.08 -10.57 1.10
CA LEU A 193 8.75 -9.95 1.07
C LEU A 193 8.25 -9.55 2.47
N VAL A 194 8.27 -10.50 3.41
CA VAL A 194 7.83 -10.28 4.79
C VAL A 194 8.76 -9.30 5.48
N GLY A 195 10.07 -9.48 5.35
CA GLY A 195 11.05 -8.57 5.95
C GLY A 195 10.92 -7.14 5.44
N SER A 196 10.64 -6.95 4.15
CA SER A 196 10.47 -5.60 3.59
C SER A 196 9.19 -4.94 4.05
N THR A 197 8.09 -5.69 4.08
CA THR A 197 6.81 -5.19 4.59
C THR A 197 6.92 -4.81 6.07
N ILE A 198 7.54 -5.65 6.90
CA ILE A 198 7.75 -5.34 8.33
C ILE A 198 8.60 -4.09 8.53
N ARG A 199 9.62 -3.85 7.69
CA ARG A 199 10.38 -2.59 7.70
C ARG A 199 9.49 -1.39 7.40
N SER A 200 8.58 -1.50 6.44
CA SER A 200 7.61 -0.45 6.13
C SER A 200 6.65 -0.18 7.30
N TYR A 201 6.15 -1.22 7.98
CA TYR A 201 5.36 -1.04 9.20
C TYR A 201 6.15 -0.36 10.32
N LEU A 202 7.38 -0.78 10.59
CA LEU A 202 8.22 -0.18 11.64
C LEU A 202 8.50 1.30 11.35
N SER A 203 8.82 1.65 10.09
CA SER A 203 8.98 3.04 9.67
C SER A 203 7.71 3.85 9.90
N TRP A 204 6.57 3.34 9.44
CA TRP A 204 5.28 3.99 9.59
C TRP A 204 4.90 4.19 11.07
N LEU A 205 5.10 3.18 11.91
CA LEU A 205 4.85 3.26 13.36
C LEU A 205 5.75 4.28 14.06
N CYS A 206 6.99 4.46 13.60
CA CYS A 206 7.87 5.53 14.07
C CYS A 206 7.35 6.92 13.66
N ASP A 207 6.88 7.07 12.41
CA ASP A 207 6.27 8.32 11.93
C ASP A 207 5.00 8.67 12.72
N GLN A 208 4.22 7.65 13.14
CA GLN A 208 3.06 7.80 14.01
C GLN A 208 3.43 8.05 15.49
N ASN A 209 4.71 8.19 15.84
CA ASN A 209 5.20 8.34 17.22
C ASN A 209 4.82 7.19 18.17
N GLN A 210 4.48 6.00 17.65
CA GLN A 210 4.20 4.84 18.49
C GLN A 210 5.49 4.11 18.89
N LEU A 211 6.47 4.11 17.98
CA LEU A 211 7.79 3.54 18.19
C LEU A 211 8.88 4.60 18.02
N GLU A 212 10.03 4.33 18.58
CA GLU A 212 11.29 5.03 18.30
C GLU A 212 12.39 4.00 18.03
N TYR A 213 13.48 4.43 17.39
CA TYR A 213 14.61 3.56 17.10
C TYR A 213 15.95 4.21 17.44
N GLY A 214 16.95 3.38 17.70
CA GLY A 214 18.34 3.77 17.89
C GLY A 214 19.29 2.76 17.27
N PHE A 215 20.58 3.12 17.20
CA PHE A 215 21.63 2.25 16.69
C PHE A 215 22.69 1.99 17.76
N GLU A 216 22.97 0.72 18.02
CA GLU A 216 24.05 0.30 18.91
C GLU A 216 24.83 -0.83 18.23
N GLN A 217 26.16 -0.73 18.17
CA GLN A 217 27.03 -1.70 17.50
C GLN A 217 26.57 -2.03 16.05
N ASN A 218 26.11 -1.01 15.31
CA ASN A 218 25.55 -1.13 13.96
C ASN A 218 24.28 -1.98 13.86
N ARG A 219 23.56 -2.19 14.96
CA ARG A 219 22.25 -2.85 15.00
C ARG A 219 21.17 -1.84 15.34
N MET A 220 20.12 -1.81 14.54
CA MET A 220 18.92 -1.01 14.81
C MET A 220 18.07 -1.72 15.86
N THR A 221 17.65 -0.97 16.89
CA THR A 221 16.74 -1.44 17.96
C THR A 221 15.56 -0.49 18.06
N PHE A 222 14.36 -1.05 18.14
CA PHE A 222 13.09 -0.34 18.30
C PHE A 222 12.61 -0.39 19.74
N ARG A 223 11.95 0.68 20.19
CA ARG A 223 11.31 0.79 21.51
C ARG A 223 9.94 1.44 21.36
N VAL A 224 9.01 1.12 22.27
CA VAL A 224 7.74 1.85 22.36
C VAL A 224 8.04 3.23 22.93
N LYS A 225 7.53 4.26 22.27
CA LYS A 225 7.69 5.65 22.72
C LYS A 225 6.84 5.87 23.97
N GLN A 226 7.44 6.44 25.02
CA GLN A 226 6.75 6.77 26.28
C GLN A 226 5.97 8.09 26.18
#